data_AF-A0A0A7JTQ5-F1
#
_entry.id   AF-A0A0A7JTQ5-F1
#
_cell.length_a   1.000
_cell.length_b   1.000
_cell.length_c   1.000
_cell.angle_alpha   90.00
_cell.angle_beta   90.00
_cell.angle_gamma   90.00
#
_symmetry.space_group_name_H-M   'P 1'
#
loop_
_entity.id
_entity.type
_entity.pdbx_description
1 polymer ?
#
loop_
_entity_poly.entity_id
_entity_poly.type
_entity_poly.pdbx_seq_one_letter_code
_entity_poly.pdbx_strand_id
1 'polypeptide(L)'
;YSKVKHLLKDLDELMEAVLARILGPELSHVNATRALNLTIWNHVPLVFIDEQNPHHPVVLDLFEDNYNGSAGSTPAPGRTCSAHGCKVAMKLCSHNGTTCNFRNFSSATQAVTEWYALQATNIFAQVPNQELVAMGYSAEQLILACLFGAEACTYRNFTRIFHPDYGNCYIFNWGMKEKALPSANPGAEFGLKLILDVGQEDYVPFLTSTAGARLMLHEQMSYPFIKEEGIFAMSGMETSIGVLVDKLERKGEPYSQCTVNGSDVPIRNLYSDYNTTYSIQ
;
A
#
# COMPACT_ATOMS: atom_id res chain seq x y z
N TYR A 1 -3.81 -2.82 -13.29
CA TYR A 1 -5.21 -2.41 -13.03
C TYR A 1 -6.17 -3.15 -13.94
N SER A 2 -5.93 -3.17 -15.26
CA SER A 2 -6.65 -3.95 -16.27
C SER A 2 -7.05 -5.36 -15.84
N LYS A 3 -6.15 -6.09 -15.17
CA LYS A 3 -6.40 -7.46 -14.66
C LYS A 3 -7.24 -7.53 -13.38
N VAL A 4 -7.19 -6.51 -12.51
CA VAL A 4 -7.88 -6.49 -11.21
C VAL A 4 -9.15 -5.64 -11.18
N LYS A 5 -9.42 -4.88 -12.25
CA LYS A 5 -10.57 -3.97 -12.35
C LYS A 5 -11.91 -4.64 -12.06
N HIS A 6 -12.07 -5.90 -12.45
CA HIS A 6 -13.30 -6.65 -12.21
C HIS A 6 -13.57 -6.91 -10.70
N LEU A 7 -12.50 -7.01 -9.88
CA LEU A 7 -12.61 -7.18 -8.42
C LEU A 7 -12.89 -5.85 -7.71
N LEU A 8 -12.36 -4.76 -8.25
CA LEU A 8 -12.42 -3.43 -7.63
C LEU A 8 -13.57 -2.57 -8.16
N LYS A 9 -14.34 -3.05 -9.15
CA LYS A 9 -15.35 -2.26 -9.85
C LYS A 9 -16.31 -1.52 -8.92
N ASP A 10 -16.93 -2.24 -7.97
CA ASP A 10 -17.89 -1.65 -7.03
C ASP A 10 -17.23 -0.63 -6.09
N LEU A 11 -15.97 -0.88 -5.71
CA LEU A 11 -15.19 0.02 -4.85
C LEU A 11 -14.77 1.30 -5.61
N ASP A 12 -14.36 1.17 -6.88
CA ASP A 12 -14.01 2.29 -7.76
C ASP A 12 -15.24 3.19 -8.00
N GLU A 13 -16.39 2.58 -8.31
CA GLU A 13 -17.65 3.33 -8.50
C GLU A 13 -18.09 4.05 -7.21
N LEU A 14 -17.91 3.41 -6.04
CA LEU A 14 -18.18 4.02 -4.75
C LEU A 14 -17.21 5.17 -4.44
N MET A 15 -15.91 5.01 -4.75
CA MET A 15 -14.91 6.06 -4.56
C MET A 15 -15.21 7.31 -5.40
N GLU A 16 -15.59 7.14 -6.67
CA GLU A 16 -16.00 8.28 -7.52
C GLU A 16 -17.19 9.04 -6.91
N ALA A 17 -18.18 8.31 -6.37
CA ALA A 17 -19.31 8.93 -5.68
C ALA A 17 -18.90 9.67 -4.39
N VAL A 18 -17.94 9.11 -3.64
CA VAL A 18 -17.36 9.75 -2.44
C VAL A 18 -16.66 11.06 -2.82
N LEU A 19 -15.80 11.03 -3.84
CA LEU A 19 -15.08 12.23 -4.31
C LEU A 19 -16.03 13.30 -4.82
N ALA A 20 -17.08 12.93 -5.58
CA ALA A 20 -18.11 13.85 -6.03
C ALA A 20 -18.84 14.54 -4.88
N ARG A 21 -19.13 13.80 -3.79
CA ARG A 21 -19.75 14.36 -2.59
C ARG A 21 -18.79 15.27 -1.80
N ILE A 22 -17.49 14.94 -1.74
CA ILE A 22 -16.47 15.72 -1.00
C ILE A 22 -16.05 17.02 -1.74
N LEU A 23 -15.88 16.96 -3.06
CA LEU A 23 -15.40 18.09 -3.87
C LEU A 23 -16.51 19.07 -4.26
N GLY A 24 -17.77 18.68 -4.09
CA GLY A 24 -18.94 19.56 -4.24
C GLY A 24 -19.70 19.39 -5.58
N PRO A 25 -20.97 19.83 -5.63
CA PRO A 25 -21.90 19.54 -6.73
C PRO A 25 -21.68 20.33 -8.04
N GLU A 26 -20.75 21.29 -8.13
CA GLU A 26 -20.55 22.05 -9.38
C GLU A 26 -20.00 21.22 -10.55
N LEU A 27 -19.50 20.01 -10.29
CA LEU A 27 -19.10 19.03 -11.31
C LEU A 27 -20.19 17.99 -11.64
N SER A 28 -21.36 18.06 -11.00
CA SER A 28 -22.40 17.04 -11.12
C SER A 28 -23.36 17.27 -12.30
N HIS A 29 -22.83 17.20 -13.52
CA HIS A 29 -23.61 16.82 -14.71
C HIS A 29 -23.68 15.29 -14.91
N VAL A 30 -23.15 14.50 -13.97
CA VAL A 30 -23.23 13.05 -14.00
C VAL A 30 -24.52 12.62 -13.29
N ASN A 31 -25.50 12.16 -14.08
CA ASN A 31 -26.80 11.64 -13.64
C ASN A 31 -26.68 10.80 -12.36
N ALA A 32 -27.23 11.32 -11.26
CA ALA A 32 -27.33 10.67 -9.96
C ALA A 32 -28.43 9.58 -9.94
N THR A 33 -28.31 8.59 -10.82
CA THR A 33 -29.21 7.42 -10.89
C THR A 33 -28.45 6.13 -11.19
N ARG A 34 -27.24 5.96 -10.63
CA ARG A 34 -26.63 4.63 -10.52
C ARG A 34 -26.88 4.11 -9.11
N ALA A 35 -27.51 2.94 -9.01
CA ALA A 35 -27.67 2.25 -7.73
C ALA A 35 -26.28 1.83 -7.24
N LEU A 36 -25.77 2.53 -6.21
CA LEU A 36 -24.48 2.21 -5.59
C LEU A 36 -24.63 1.00 -4.68
N ASN A 37 -23.65 0.09 -4.72
CA ASN A 37 -23.55 -1.01 -3.78
C ASN A 37 -23.02 -0.49 -2.43
N LEU A 38 -23.92 -0.10 -1.53
CA LEU A 38 -23.57 0.42 -0.20
C LEU A 38 -23.13 -0.66 0.79
N THR A 39 -23.07 -1.93 0.39
CA THR A 39 -22.61 -3.01 1.27
C THR A 39 -21.18 -2.74 1.76
N ILE A 40 -20.29 -2.30 0.86
CA ILE A 40 -18.90 -1.94 1.20
C ILE A 40 -18.88 -0.71 2.12
N TRP A 41 -19.69 0.30 1.81
CA TRP A 41 -19.81 1.52 2.61
C TRP A 41 -20.22 1.24 4.06
N ASN A 42 -21.23 0.39 4.26
CA ASN A 42 -21.81 0.11 5.57
C ASN A 42 -20.83 -0.58 6.54
N HIS A 43 -19.77 -1.21 6.05
CA HIS A 43 -18.76 -1.83 6.91
C HIS A 43 -17.90 -0.78 7.62
N VAL A 44 -17.43 0.24 6.89
CA VAL A 44 -16.60 1.32 7.43
C VAL A 44 -16.95 2.62 6.69
N PRO A 45 -17.98 3.36 7.12
CA PRO A 45 -18.37 4.59 6.44
C PRO A 45 -17.40 5.73 6.79
N LEU A 46 -17.20 6.65 5.83
CA LEU A 46 -16.55 7.93 6.10
C LEU A 46 -17.60 8.93 6.59
N VAL A 47 -17.29 9.58 7.70
CA VAL A 47 -18.17 10.55 8.35
C VAL A 47 -17.48 11.90 8.47
N PHE A 48 -18.26 12.97 8.44
CA PHE A 48 -17.84 14.29 8.89
C PHE A 48 -18.19 14.46 10.37
N ILE A 49 -17.24 14.96 11.14
CA ILE A 49 -17.45 15.36 12.53
C ILE A 49 -17.38 16.88 12.56
N ASP A 50 -18.52 17.51 12.84
CA ASP A 50 -18.64 18.95 13.05
C ASP A 50 -18.52 19.25 14.54
N GLU A 51 -17.39 19.85 14.93
CA GLU A 51 -17.09 20.26 16.31
C GLU A 51 -17.22 21.77 16.51
N GLN A 52 -17.90 22.50 15.62
CA GLN A 52 -18.13 23.95 15.79
C GLN A 52 -18.82 24.31 17.12
N ASN A 53 -19.67 23.41 17.63
CA ASN A 53 -20.20 23.48 18.98
C ASN A 53 -19.54 22.42 19.88
N PRO A 54 -18.61 22.80 20.78
CA PRO A 54 -17.93 21.85 21.66
C PRO A 54 -18.85 21.05 22.59
N HIS A 55 -20.06 21.55 22.86
CA HIS A 55 -21.04 20.89 23.73
C HIS A 55 -21.95 19.91 22.98
N HIS A 56 -22.02 20.01 21.65
CA HIS A 56 -22.86 19.16 20.80
C HIS A 56 -22.17 18.88 19.45
N PRO A 57 -21.17 17.99 19.42
CA PRO A 57 -20.57 17.56 18.16
C PRO A 57 -21.59 16.78 17.33
N VAL A 58 -21.66 17.07 16.03
CA VAL A 58 -22.57 16.40 15.09
C VAL A 58 -21.76 15.49 14.17
N VAL A 59 -22.18 14.23 14.06
CA VAL A 59 -21.59 13.26 13.12
C VAL A 59 -22.54 13.11 11.94
N LEU A 60 -22.05 13.37 10.74
CA LEU A 60 -22.80 13.29 9.49
C LEU A 60 -22.16 12.22 8.59
N ASP A 61 -22.92 11.19 8.22
CA ASP A 61 -22.47 10.22 7.21
C ASP A 61 -22.62 10.83 5.80
N LEU A 62 -21.62 10.58 4.95
CA LEU A 62 -21.55 11.16 3.59
C LEU A 62 -22.72 10.74 2.69
N PHE A 63 -23.27 9.54 2.90
CA PHE A 63 -24.38 8.99 2.09
C PHE A 63 -25.70 8.85 2.86
N GLU A 64 -25.80 9.37 4.08
CA GLU A 64 -27.07 9.38 4.83
C GLU A 64 -27.98 10.52 4.33
N ASP A 65 -28.89 10.19 3.41
CA ASP A 65 -29.91 11.11 2.94
C ASP A 65 -31.01 11.25 4.02
N ASN A 66 -30.93 12.31 4.83
CA ASN A 66 -31.97 12.66 5.79
C ASN A 66 -33.29 13.06 5.06
N TYR A 67 -34.12 12.09 4.70
CA TYR A 67 -35.46 12.34 4.13
C TYR A 67 -36.56 12.57 5.17
N ASN A 68 -36.25 12.62 6.46
CA ASN A 68 -37.24 12.91 7.51
C ASN A 68 -36.67 13.84 8.59
N GLY A 69 -36.70 15.15 8.30
CA GLY A 69 -36.34 16.18 9.27
C GLY A 69 -36.99 17.50 8.88
N SER A 70 -38.08 17.82 9.56
CA SER A 70 -38.81 19.08 9.56
C SER A 70 -37.92 20.32 9.41
N ALA A 71 -38.37 21.25 8.55
CA ALA A 71 -37.81 22.58 8.36
C ALA A 71 -37.52 23.27 9.71
N GLY A 72 -36.24 23.34 10.05
CA GLY A 72 -35.76 23.94 11.29
C GLY A 72 -34.23 23.98 11.30
N SER A 73 -33.66 24.94 10.57
CA SER A 73 -32.27 25.41 10.72
C SER A 73 -31.19 24.33 10.87
N THR A 74 -31.05 23.46 9.86
CA THR A 74 -29.86 22.63 9.63
C THR A 74 -29.23 23.01 8.29
N PRO A 75 -27.89 22.95 8.14
CA PRO A 75 -27.25 23.26 6.86
C PRO A 75 -27.76 22.28 5.80
N ALA A 76 -28.07 22.79 4.61
CA ALA A 76 -28.60 22.01 3.49
C ALA A 76 -27.79 20.72 3.24
N PRO A 77 -28.46 19.61 2.85
CA PRO A 77 -27.78 18.37 2.51
C PRO A 77 -26.83 18.62 1.33
N GLY A 78 -25.56 18.30 1.51
CA GLY A 78 -24.55 18.42 0.45
C GLY A 78 -23.57 19.60 0.58
N ARG A 79 -23.54 20.34 1.69
CA ARG A 79 -22.38 21.19 1.99
C ARG A 79 -21.34 20.41 2.79
N THR A 80 -20.25 20.04 2.11
CA THR A 80 -19.02 19.61 2.77
C THR A 80 -18.55 20.72 3.68
N CYS A 81 -18.42 20.41 4.96
CA CYS A 81 -18.02 21.40 5.94
C CYS A 81 -16.54 21.73 5.75
N SER A 82 -16.25 22.86 5.12
CA SER A 82 -14.91 23.38 4.83
C SER A 82 -14.41 24.38 5.89
N ALA A 83 -15.12 24.54 7.00
CA ALA A 83 -14.77 25.47 8.07
C ALA A 83 -13.70 24.90 9.03
N HIS A 84 -12.91 25.79 9.65
CA HIS A 84 -12.03 25.45 10.77
C HIS A 84 -12.86 24.87 11.93
N GLY A 85 -12.87 23.54 12.06
CA GLY A 85 -13.67 22.82 13.06
C GLY A 85 -14.29 21.50 12.56
N CYS A 86 -14.30 21.28 11.25
CA CYS A 86 -14.80 20.04 10.66
C CYS A 86 -13.67 19.05 10.34
N LYS A 87 -13.86 17.80 10.76
CA LYS A 87 -12.89 16.71 10.58
C LYS A 87 -13.53 15.59 9.78
N VAL A 88 -12.74 14.90 8.97
CA VAL A 88 -13.15 13.64 8.32
C VAL A 88 -12.65 12.49 9.18
N ALA A 89 -13.49 11.48 9.39
CA ALA A 89 -13.12 10.30 10.14
C ALA A 89 -13.68 9.02 9.52
N MET A 90 -13.02 7.90 9.76
CA MET A 90 -13.59 6.57 9.53
C MET A 90 -14.28 6.09 10.80
N LYS A 91 -15.55 5.68 10.69
CA LYS A 91 -16.30 5.09 11.79
C LYS A 91 -16.08 3.58 11.82
N LEU A 92 -15.38 3.11 12.85
CA LEU A 92 -15.04 1.71 13.07
C LEU A 92 -15.90 1.15 14.20
N CYS A 93 -16.86 0.29 13.87
CA CYS A 93 -17.77 -0.28 14.86
C CYS A 93 -17.46 -1.75 15.15
N SER A 94 -17.60 -2.13 16.42
CA SER A 94 -17.61 -3.51 16.90
C SER A 94 -18.99 -3.86 17.49
N HIS A 95 -19.22 -5.13 17.80
CA HIS A 95 -20.42 -5.64 18.47
C HIS A 95 -21.73 -5.17 17.81
N ASN A 96 -21.90 -5.45 16.51
CA ASN A 96 -23.08 -5.08 15.72
C ASN A 96 -23.44 -3.57 15.77
N GLY A 97 -22.44 -2.69 15.83
CA GLY A 97 -22.66 -1.24 15.76
C GLY A 97 -22.81 -0.55 17.12
N THR A 98 -22.69 -1.26 18.25
CA THR A 98 -22.92 -0.69 19.58
C THR A 98 -21.73 0.10 20.11
N THR A 99 -20.50 -0.32 19.81
CA THR A 99 -19.28 0.40 20.20
C THR A 99 -18.54 0.85 18.95
N CYS A 100 -18.52 2.16 18.69
CA CYS A 100 -17.86 2.74 17.52
C CYS A 100 -16.75 3.69 17.93
N ASN A 101 -15.58 3.52 17.32
CA ASN A 101 -14.43 4.40 17.43
C ASN A 101 -14.26 5.19 16.13
N PHE A 102 -13.69 6.38 16.21
CA PHE A 102 -13.44 7.24 15.07
C PHE A 102 -11.95 7.40 14.83
N ARG A 103 -11.48 7.00 13.65
CA ARG A 103 -10.12 7.32 13.19
C ARG A 103 -10.17 8.67 12.49
N ASN A 104 -9.73 9.71 13.18
CA ASN A 104 -9.74 11.08 12.68
C ASN A 104 -8.59 11.31 11.69
N PHE A 105 -8.85 12.10 10.65
CA PHE A 105 -7.85 12.50 9.66
C PHE A 105 -7.71 14.03 9.61
N SER A 106 -6.50 14.48 9.32
CA SER A 106 -6.18 15.90 9.17
C SER A 106 -6.60 16.46 7.81
N SER A 107 -6.77 15.60 6.79
CA SER A 107 -7.20 16.00 5.45
C SER A 107 -8.15 14.97 4.83
N ALA A 108 -9.04 15.44 3.96
CA ALA A 108 -9.92 14.59 3.18
C ALA A 108 -9.14 13.66 2.24
N THR A 109 -8.04 14.13 1.63
CA THR A 109 -7.18 13.32 0.78
C THR A 109 -6.60 12.12 1.53
N GLN A 110 -6.10 12.33 2.75
CA GLN A 110 -5.59 11.24 3.57
C GLN A 110 -6.71 10.25 3.93
N ALA A 111 -7.89 10.76 4.29
CA ALA A 111 -9.03 9.93 4.66
C ALA A 111 -9.49 9.02 3.50
N VAL A 112 -9.63 9.55 2.29
CA VAL A 112 -10.08 8.76 1.13
C VAL A 112 -9.04 7.73 0.68
N THR A 113 -7.75 8.08 0.70
CA THR A 113 -6.68 7.13 0.35
C THR A 113 -6.59 5.99 1.35
N GLU A 114 -6.61 6.28 2.65
CA GLU A 114 -6.55 5.26 3.71
C GLU A 114 -7.82 4.38 3.74
N TRP A 115 -8.99 5.00 3.51
CA TRP A 115 -10.24 4.26 3.38
C TRP A 115 -10.21 3.30 2.19
N TYR A 116 -9.78 3.78 1.01
CA TYR A 116 -9.68 2.93 -0.18
C TYR A 116 -8.71 1.77 0.03
N ALA A 117 -7.53 2.04 0.60
CA ALA A 117 -6.55 1.01 0.92
C ALA A 117 -7.16 -0.05 1.85
N LEU A 118 -7.88 0.34 2.90
CA LEU A 118 -8.53 -0.60 3.81
C LEU A 118 -9.56 -1.49 3.09
N GLN A 119 -10.42 -0.90 2.26
CA GLN A 119 -11.43 -1.66 1.52
C GLN A 119 -10.79 -2.60 0.49
N ALA A 120 -9.79 -2.13 -0.24
CA ALA A 120 -9.05 -2.94 -1.21
C ALA A 120 -8.34 -4.12 -0.53
N THR A 121 -7.72 -3.91 0.64
CA THR A 121 -7.11 -4.99 1.42
C THR A 121 -8.13 -6.06 1.80
N ASN A 122 -9.34 -5.67 2.21
CA ASN A 122 -10.40 -6.64 2.52
C ASN A 122 -10.82 -7.46 1.29
N ILE A 123 -10.93 -6.83 0.12
CA ILE A 123 -11.24 -7.51 -1.14
C ILE A 123 -10.13 -8.50 -1.51
N PHE A 124 -8.87 -8.05 -1.51
CA PHE A 124 -7.74 -8.90 -1.87
C PHE A 124 -7.49 -10.05 -0.89
N ALA A 125 -7.78 -9.87 0.40
CA ALA A 125 -7.66 -10.93 1.40
C ALA A 125 -8.58 -12.14 1.14
N GLN A 126 -9.65 -11.96 0.36
CA GLN A 126 -10.60 -13.03 0.00
C GLN A 126 -10.19 -13.76 -1.30
N VAL A 127 -9.19 -13.26 -2.02
CA VAL A 127 -8.71 -13.83 -3.28
C VAL A 127 -7.53 -14.76 -3.00
N PRO A 128 -7.49 -15.97 -3.59
CA PRO A 128 -6.35 -16.87 -3.44
C PRO A 128 -5.03 -16.23 -3.91
N ASN A 129 -3.95 -16.41 -3.14
CA ASN A 129 -2.63 -15.84 -3.45
C ASN A 129 -2.13 -16.19 -4.86
N GLN A 130 -2.41 -17.38 -5.37
CA GLN A 130 -1.98 -17.79 -6.71
C GLN A 130 -2.62 -16.94 -7.82
N GLU A 131 -3.88 -16.52 -7.63
CA GLU A 131 -4.60 -15.67 -8.56
C GLU A 131 -4.10 -14.22 -8.49
N LEU A 132 -3.88 -13.70 -7.27
CA LEU A 132 -3.27 -12.38 -7.05
C LEU A 132 -1.90 -12.28 -7.74
N VAL A 133 -1.06 -13.31 -7.61
CA VAL A 133 0.25 -13.39 -8.27
C VAL A 133 0.13 -13.35 -9.80
N ALA A 134 -0.88 -14.01 -10.37
CA ALA A 134 -1.11 -14.02 -11.83
C ALA A 134 -1.60 -12.66 -12.35
N MET A 135 -2.32 -11.90 -11.52
CA MET A 135 -2.79 -10.56 -11.84
C MET A 135 -1.72 -9.47 -11.64
N GLY A 136 -0.66 -9.73 -10.87
CA GLY A 136 0.47 -8.82 -10.70
C GLY A 136 1.34 -8.67 -11.95
N TYR A 137 2.24 -7.68 -11.94
CA TYR A 137 3.26 -7.51 -12.98
C TYR A 137 4.17 -8.74 -13.04
N SER A 138 4.47 -9.21 -14.25
CA SER A 138 5.41 -10.32 -14.45
C SER A 138 6.85 -9.81 -14.50
N ALA A 139 7.80 -10.71 -14.27
CA ALA A 139 9.23 -10.40 -14.33
C ALA A 139 9.64 -9.94 -15.74
N GLU A 140 9.05 -10.57 -16.75
CA GLU A 140 9.27 -10.31 -18.18
C GLU A 140 8.78 -8.93 -18.58
N GLN A 141 7.68 -8.46 -17.98
CA GLN A 141 7.15 -7.12 -18.22
C GLN A 141 7.98 -6.08 -17.48
N LEU A 142 8.29 -6.30 -16.20
CA LEU A 142 8.97 -5.30 -15.37
C LEU A 142 10.46 -5.13 -15.72
N ILE A 143 11.18 -6.21 -16.06
CA ILE A 143 12.65 -6.22 -16.21
C ILE A 143 12.98 -6.40 -17.69
N LEU A 144 13.19 -5.29 -18.41
CA LEU A 144 13.49 -5.31 -19.85
C LEU A 144 14.94 -5.69 -20.14
N ALA A 145 15.88 -5.19 -19.34
CA ALA A 145 17.29 -5.48 -19.49
C ALA A 145 17.97 -5.63 -18.13
N CYS A 146 18.93 -6.55 -18.07
CA CYS A 146 19.74 -6.81 -16.89
C CYS A 146 21.18 -7.10 -17.31
N LEU A 147 22.13 -6.44 -16.67
CA LEU A 147 23.56 -6.66 -16.84
C LEU A 147 24.23 -6.54 -15.48
N PHE A 148 25.02 -7.53 -15.09
CA PHE A 148 25.83 -7.49 -13.87
C PHE A 148 27.31 -7.55 -14.23
N GLY A 149 27.99 -6.41 -14.14
CA GLY A 149 29.33 -6.24 -14.71
C GLY A 149 29.34 -6.50 -16.21
N ALA A 150 29.99 -7.58 -16.64
CA ALA A 150 30.03 -8.02 -18.04
C ALA A 150 29.07 -9.17 -18.36
N GLU A 151 28.37 -9.72 -17.36
CA GLU A 151 27.51 -10.88 -17.52
C GLU A 151 26.05 -10.45 -17.74
N ALA A 152 25.52 -10.79 -18.92
CA ALA A 152 24.10 -10.57 -19.22
C ALA A 152 23.23 -11.46 -18.33
N CYS A 153 22.24 -10.85 -17.69
CA CYS A 153 21.22 -11.54 -16.90
C CYS A 153 19.84 -11.34 -17.52
N THR A 154 18.89 -12.17 -17.11
CA THR A 154 17.50 -12.09 -17.57
C THR A 154 16.56 -12.09 -16.38
N TYR A 155 15.27 -11.83 -16.63
CA TYR A 155 14.22 -11.93 -15.64
C TYR A 155 14.18 -13.29 -14.91
N ARG A 156 14.74 -14.36 -15.50
CA ARG A 156 14.81 -15.71 -14.90
C ARG A 156 15.81 -15.80 -13.74
N ASN A 157 16.78 -14.89 -13.68
CA ASN A 157 17.77 -14.80 -12.61
C ASN A 157 17.22 -14.12 -11.35
N PHE A 158 15.96 -13.68 -11.38
CA PHE A 158 15.31 -13.03 -10.24
C PHE A 158 14.39 -14.01 -9.53
N THR A 159 14.47 -14.05 -8.21
CA THR A 159 13.53 -14.82 -7.40
C THR A 159 12.29 -13.99 -7.13
N ARG A 160 11.11 -14.54 -7.48
CA ARG A 160 9.83 -13.88 -7.22
C ARG A 160 9.35 -14.16 -5.80
N ILE A 161 8.93 -13.10 -5.12
CA ILE A 161 8.08 -13.17 -3.91
C ILE A 161 6.81 -12.35 -4.13
N PHE A 162 5.75 -12.66 -3.38
CA PHE A 162 4.53 -11.86 -3.38
C PHE A 162 4.45 -11.06 -2.08
N HIS A 163 4.37 -9.74 -2.20
CA HIS A 163 4.21 -8.80 -1.09
C HIS A 163 2.77 -8.26 -1.11
N PRO A 164 1.99 -8.36 0.00
CA PRO A 164 0.59 -7.94 0.02
C PRO A 164 0.36 -6.48 -0.42
N ASP A 165 1.25 -5.55 -0.03
CA ASP A 165 1.12 -4.13 -0.37
C ASP A 165 1.67 -3.74 -1.76
N TYR A 166 2.59 -4.55 -2.33
CA TYR A 166 3.36 -4.17 -3.53
C TYR A 166 3.24 -5.17 -4.69
N GLY A 167 2.51 -6.28 -4.51
CA GLY A 167 2.35 -7.32 -5.50
C GLY A 167 3.61 -8.17 -5.69
N ASN A 168 3.92 -8.52 -6.94
CA ASN A 168 5.10 -9.36 -7.23
C ASN A 168 6.39 -8.53 -7.12
N CYS A 169 7.30 -8.96 -6.24
CA CYS A 169 8.65 -8.41 -6.13
C CYS A 169 9.68 -9.41 -6.65
N TYR A 170 10.80 -8.89 -7.16
CA TYR A 170 11.83 -9.66 -7.85
C TYR A 170 13.19 -9.38 -7.26
N ILE A 171 13.83 -10.41 -6.70
CA ILE A 171 15.08 -10.30 -5.96
C ILE A 171 16.23 -10.83 -6.81
N PHE A 172 17.18 -9.97 -7.13
CA PHE A 172 18.44 -10.34 -7.76
C PHE A 172 19.39 -10.93 -6.71
N ASN A 173 20.10 -12.01 -7.05
CA ASN A 173 21.22 -12.53 -6.25
C ASN A 173 20.89 -12.84 -4.77
N TRP A 174 19.71 -13.44 -4.50
CA TRP A 174 19.25 -13.68 -3.13
C TRP A 174 20.08 -14.72 -2.34
N GLY A 175 20.72 -15.67 -3.03
CA GLY A 175 21.55 -16.70 -2.39
C GLY A 175 20.80 -17.96 -1.92
N MET A 176 19.50 -18.09 -2.20
CA MET A 176 18.68 -19.25 -1.77
C MET A 176 18.87 -20.50 -2.64
N LYS A 177 18.98 -20.33 -3.96
CA LYS A 177 19.09 -21.43 -4.93
C LYS A 177 20.49 -21.56 -5.51
N GLU A 178 21.08 -20.42 -5.83
CA GLU A 178 22.38 -20.31 -6.47
C GLU A 178 23.34 -19.58 -5.54
N LYS A 179 24.64 -19.83 -5.75
CA LYS A 179 25.69 -19.14 -5.00
C LYS A 179 25.65 -17.65 -5.32
N ALA A 180 25.80 -16.83 -4.28
CA ALA A 180 25.83 -15.39 -4.45
C ALA A 180 26.94 -14.95 -5.41
N LEU A 181 26.61 -14.06 -6.34
CA LEU A 181 27.51 -13.45 -7.30
C LEU A 181 28.32 -12.34 -6.60
N PRO A 182 29.65 -12.45 -6.52
CA PRO A 182 30.49 -11.40 -5.94
C PRO A 182 30.85 -10.34 -6.99
N SER A 183 31.05 -9.10 -6.53
CA SER A 183 31.73 -8.05 -7.32
C SER A 183 32.90 -7.49 -6.52
N ALA A 184 34.10 -7.54 -7.09
CA ALA A 184 35.34 -7.11 -6.45
C ALA A 184 35.84 -5.74 -6.95
N ASN A 185 35.24 -5.22 -8.03
CA ASN A 185 35.68 -3.98 -8.67
C ASN A 185 34.68 -2.86 -8.38
N PRO A 186 35.13 -1.71 -7.84
CA PRO A 186 34.27 -0.55 -7.70
C PRO A 186 33.97 0.10 -9.06
N GLY A 187 32.83 0.78 -9.16
CA GLY A 187 32.44 1.57 -10.34
C GLY A 187 31.16 1.07 -11.01
N ALA A 188 30.45 1.98 -11.67
CA ALA A 188 29.14 1.71 -12.27
C ALA A 188 29.20 0.63 -13.39
N GLU A 189 30.34 0.48 -14.05
CA GLU A 189 30.55 -0.54 -15.10
C GLU A 189 30.59 -1.98 -14.56
N PHE A 190 30.91 -2.17 -13.28
CA PHE A 190 31.07 -3.49 -12.67
C PHE A 190 29.91 -3.87 -11.72
N GLY A 191 28.91 -2.99 -11.62
CA GLY A 191 27.73 -3.19 -10.78
C GLY A 191 26.55 -3.80 -11.54
N LEU A 192 25.37 -3.75 -10.89
CA LEU A 192 24.10 -4.13 -11.50
C LEU A 192 23.53 -2.95 -12.30
N LYS A 193 23.20 -3.18 -13.56
CA LYS A 193 22.49 -2.26 -14.45
C LYS A 193 21.16 -2.88 -14.84
N LEU A 194 20.08 -2.13 -14.61
CA LEU A 194 18.71 -2.55 -14.93
C LEU A 194 18.02 -1.51 -15.80
N ILE A 195 17.23 -1.98 -16.74
CA ILE A 195 16.21 -1.16 -17.41
C ILE A 195 14.86 -1.77 -17.02
N LEU A 196 14.05 -0.97 -16.33
CA LEU A 196 12.74 -1.37 -15.84
C LEU A 196 11.64 -0.71 -16.67
N ASP A 197 10.59 -1.47 -16.99
CA ASP A 197 9.37 -0.93 -17.59
C ASP A 197 8.29 -0.75 -16.52
N VAL A 198 7.87 0.50 -16.35
CA VAL A 198 6.89 0.88 -15.33
C VAL A 198 5.63 1.35 -16.08
N GLY A 199 4.70 0.41 -16.30
CA GLY A 199 3.43 0.67 -16.99
C GLY A 199 2.46 1.50 -16.15
N GLN A 200 2.67 2.82 -16.10
CA GLN A 200 1.90 3.79 -15.31
C GLN A 200 0.41 3.81 -15.70
N GLU A 201 0.10 3.53 -16.95
CA GLU A 201 -1.27 3.41 -17.47
C GLU A 201 -2.06 2.26 -16.85
N ASP A 202 -1.37 1.27 -16.29
CA ASP A 202 -1.98 0.12 -15.62
C ASP A 202 -1.95 0.24 -14.09
N TYR A 203 -1.67 1.43 -13.54
CA TYR A 203 -1.71 1.65 -12.10
C TYR A 203 -3.14 1.61 -11.55
N VAL A 204 -3.29 1.16 -10.30
CA VAL A 204 -4.58 1.19 -9.60
C VAL A 204 -4.84 2.63 -9.11
N PRO A 205 -5.81 3.36 -9.68
CA PRO A 205 -5.87 4.83 -9.55
C PRO A 205 -5.94 5.36 -8.12
N PHE A 206 -6.74 4.72 -7.26
CA PHE A 206 -6.97 5.18 -5.88
C PHE A 206 -6.07 4.50 -4.84
N LEU A 207 -5.22 3.55 -5.26
CA LEU A 207 -4.31 2.83 -4.36
C LEU A 207 -2.86 3.28 -4.53
N THR A 208 -2.42 3.52 -5.77
CA THR A 208 -1.02 3.85 -6.09
C THR A 208 -0.91 5.27 -6.60
N SER A 209 -0.50 6.19 -5.73
CA SER A 209 -0.26 7.59 -6.11
C SER A 209 1.15 7.86 -6.63
N THR A 210 2.13 7.05 -6.25
CA THR A 210 3.55 7.28 -6.56
C THR A 210 3.95 6.53 -7.82
N ALA A 211 4.32 7.26 -8.88
CA ALA A 211 4.92 6.72 -10.09
C ALA A 211 6.42 6.46 -9.90
N GLY A 212 6.87 5.24 -10.16
CA GLY A 212 8.24 4.80 -9.97
C GLY A 212 8.35 3.36 -9.52
N ALA A 213 9.58 2.90 -9.31
CA ALA A 213 9.88 1.57 -8.79
C ALA A 213 10.33 1.66 -7.32
N ARG A 214 10.00 0.65 -6.52
CA ARG A 214 10.58 0.45 -5.19
C ARG A 214 11.79 -0.46 -5.30
N LEU A 215 12.90 -0.05 -4.70
CA LEU A 215 14.15 -0.79 -4.64
C LEU A 215 14.57 -0.96 -3.18
N MET A 216 15.15 -2.11 -2.85
CA MET A 216 15.69 -2.37 -1.51
C MET A 216 17.00 -3.13 -1.66
N LEU A 217 17.99 -2.75 -0.85
CA LEU A 217 19.24 -3.49 -0.70
C LEU A 217 19.17 -4.21 0.65
N HIS A 218 19.36 -5.52 0.64
CA HIS A 218 19.31 -6.33 1.87
C HIS A 218 20.34 -7.47 1.79
N GLU A 219 20.55 -8.15 2.91
CA GLU A 219 21.50 -9.26 3.00
C GLU A 219 21.03 -10.48 2.19
N GLN A 220 21.98 -11.32 1.76
CA GLN A 220 21.63 -12.62 1.20
C GLN A 220 20.89 -13.47 2.23
N MET A 221 19.91 -14.25 1.76
CA MET A 221 19.06 -15.12 2.58
C MET A 221 18.22 -14.40 3.66
N SER A 222 18.17 -13.05 3.70
CA SER A 222 17.22 -12.32 4.55
C SER A 222 15.90 -12.06 3.83
N TYR A 223 14.81 -11.88 4.58
CA TYR A 223 13.53 -11.44 4.02
C TYR A 223 13.55 -9.93 3.71
N PRO A 224 13.06 -9.47 2.54
CA PRO A 224 13.06 -8.05 2.18
C PRO A 224 11.84 -7.30 2.76
N PHE A 225 12.06 -6.51 3.80
CA PHE A 225 11.09 -5.60 4.40
C PHE A 225 10.99 -4.27 3.61
N ILE A 226 10.37 -4.34 2.41
CA ILE A 226 10.37 -3.25 1.41
C ILE A 226 9.65 -1.99 1.90
N LYS A 227 8.65 -2.13 2.79
CA LYS A 227 7.88 -0.99 3.30
C LYS A 227 8.71 -0.15 4.26
N GLU A 228 9.59 -0.79 5.01
CA GLU A 228 10.44 -0.21 6.05
C GLU A 228 11.72 0.39 5.46
N GLU A 229 12.41 -0.36 4.59
CA GLU A 229 13.77 -0.02 4.13
C GLU A 229 13.86 0.25 2.61
N GLY A 230 12.74 0.21 1.89
CA GLY A 230 12.71 0.46 0.46
C GLY A 230 12.89 1.94 0.11
N ILE A 231 13.64 2.22 -0.95
CA ILE A 231 13.79 3.53 -1.58
C ILE A 231 13.02 3.58 -2.91
N PHE A 232 12.71 4.79 -3.38
CA PHE A 232 12.08 5.00 -4.69
C PHE A 232 13.12 5.29 -5.76
N ALA A 233 12.89 4.75 -6.96
CA ALA A 233 13.56 5.14 -8.19
C ALA A 233 12.55 5.77 -9.15
N MET A 234 12.91 6.93 -9.71
CA MET A 234 12.04 7.69 -10.61
C MET A 234 11.97 7.01 -11.98
N SER A 235 10.77 6.97 -12.56
CA SER A 235 10.58 6.51 -13.94
C SER A 235 11.11 7.52 -14.94
N GLY A 236 11.74 7.05 -16.03
CA GLY A 236 12.22 7.91 -17.13
C GLY A 236 13.55 8.61 -16.87
N MET A 237 14.22 8.30 -15.75
CA MET A 237 15.54 8.83 -15.41
C MET A 237 16.48 7.70 -14.96
N GLU A 238 17.78 7.91 -15.11
CA GLU A 238 18.79 7.02 -14.55
C GLU A 238 19.00 7.35 -13.06
N THR A 239 18.85 6.35 -12.20
CA THR A 239 19.12 6.47 -10.76
C THR A 239 20.41 5.71 -10.44
N SER A 240 21.49 6.45 -10.13
CA SER A 240 22.78 5.85 -9.75
C SER A 240 22.88 5.69 -8.23
N ILE A 241 23.07 4.46 -7.75
CA ILE A 241 23.12 4.11 -6.32
C ILE A 241 24.51 3.55 -6.00
N GLY A 242 25.33 4.34 -5.31
CA GLY A 242 26.58 3.86 -4.70
C GLY A 242 26.28 3.14 -3.39
N VAL A 243 26.75 1.91 -3.25
CA VAL A 243 26.47 1.08 -2.06
C VAL A 243 27.68 1.05 -1.14
N LEU A 244 27.44 1.22 0.16
CA LEU A 244 28.41 1.03 1.24
C LEU A 244 27.89 -0.06 2.17
N VAL A 245 28.73 -1.06 2.47
CA VAL A 245 28.40 -2.11 3.43
C VAL A 245 28.91 -1.67 4.80
N ASP A 246 28.00 -1.25 5.67
CA ASP A 246 28.28 -0.94 7.08
C ASP A 246 27.88 -2.14 7.96
N LYS A 247 28.81 -2.63 8.78
CA LYS A 247 28.62 -3.84 9.59
C LYS A 247 29.00 -3.59 11.05
N LEU A 248 28.12 -4.01 11.94
CA LEU A 248 28.33 -3.99 13.40
C LEU A 248 28.38 -5.41 13.95
N GLU A 249 29.56 -5.85 14.38
CA GLU A 249 29.74 -7.13 15.05
C GLU A 249 29.66 -6.98 16.57
N ARG A 250 28.64 -7.58 17.18
CA ARG A 250 28.47 -7.59 18.64
C ARG A 250 29.24 -8.75 19.27
N LYS A 251 29.73 -8.55 20.50
CA LYS A 251 30.45 -9.59 21.25
C LYS A 251 29.56 -10.74 21.73
N GLY A 252 28.25 -10.55 21.78
CA GLY A 252 27.33 -11.56 22.31
C GLY A 252 27.33 -11.64 23.83
N GLU A 253 26.57 -12.59 24.36
CA GLU A 253 26.52 -12.90 25.79
C GLU A 253 27.94 -13.22 26.31
N PRO A 254 28.37 -12.69 27.47
CA PRO A 254 27.62 -11.89 28.45
C PRO A 254 27.66 -10.36 28.25
N TYR A 255 28.28 -9.88 27.17
CA TYR A 255 28.52 -8.45 26.96
C TYR A 255 27.34 -7.71 26.32
N SER A 256 26.51 -8.43 25.56
CA SER A 256 25.32 -7.87 24.93
C SER A 256 24.25 -8.95 24.77
N GLN A 257 23.01 -8.63 25.13
CA GLN A 257 21.85 -9.46 24.81
C GLN A 257 21.57 -9.37 23.31
N CYS A 258 22.11 -10.30 22.54
CA CYS A 258 21.80 -10.46 21.13
C CYS A 258 21.58 -11.94 20.81
N THR A 259 20.70 -12.19 19.86
CA THR A 259 20.51 -13.52 19.29
C THR A 259 21.32 -13.67 18.01
N VAL A 260 21.84 -14.88 17.77
CA VAL A 260 22.57 -15.22 16.54
C VAL A 260 21.62 -15.76 15.47
N ASN A 261 20.70 -16.65 15.86
CA ASN A 261 19.82 -17.36 14.93
C ASN A 261 18.32 -17.18 15.24
N GLY A 262 17.97 -16.38 16.25
CA GLY A 262 16.59 -16.18 16.72
C GLY A 262 16.01 -17.33 17.56
N SER A 263 16.80 -18.37 17.89
CA SER A 263 16.30 -19.58 18.56
C SER A 263 15.92 -19.38 20.04
N ASP A 264 16.45 -18.33 20.66
CA ASP A 264 16.16 -17.88 22.03
C ASP A 264 14.94 -16.94 22.10
N VAL A 265 14.38 -16.55 20.95
CA VAL A 265 13.16 -15.74 20.89
C VAL A 265 11.94 -16.68 21.04
N PRO A 266 11.07 -16.45 22.03
CA PRO A 266 9.93 -17.35 22.29
C PRO A 266 8.79 -17.21 21.27
N ILE A 267 8.87 -16.20 20.39
CA ILE A 267 7.87 -15.91 19.37
C ILE A 267 8.25 -16.67 18.09
N ARG A 268 7.30 -17.42 17.53
CA ARG A 268 7.49 -18.15 16.28
C ARG A 268 7.66 -17.17 15.11
N ASN A 269 8.70 -17.37 14.31
CA ASN A 269 8.89 -16.65 13.05
C ASN A 269 7.87 -17.14 12.00
N LEU A 270 7.05 -16.21 11.48
CA LEU A 270 6.06 -16.48 10.44
C LEU A 270 6.65 -16.49 9.01
N TYR A 271 7.85 -15.95 8.83
CA TYR A 271 8.59 -15.94 7.56
C TYR A 271 9.42 -17.22 7.33
N SER A 272 9.26 -18.22 8.20
CA SER A 272 9.96 -19.51 8.08
C SER A 272 9.74 -20.20 6.73
N ASP A 273 8.60 -19.96 6.09
CA ASP A 273 8.23 -20.56 4.81
C ASP A 273 9.16 -20.13 3.66
N TYR A 274 9.86 -19.00 3.82
CA TYR A 274 10.87 -18.52 2.87
C TYR A 274 12.28 -19.04 3.16
N ASN A 275 12.48 -19.82 4.24
CA ASN A 275 13.80 -20.30 4.71
C ASN A 275 14.83 -19.16 4.88
N THR A 276 14.38 -18.00 5.35
CA THR A 276 15.23 -16.83 5.55
C THR A 276 15.92 -16.84 6.91
N THR A 277 16.99 -16.06 7.04
CA THR A 277 17.66 -15.80 8.31
C THR A 277 16.80 -14.94 9.25
N TYR A 278 17.10 -14.98 10.54
CA TYR A 278 16.43 -14.15 11.54
C TYR A 278 16.68 -12.66 11.26
N SER A 279 15.63 -11.85 11.40
CA SER A 279 15.64 -10.39 11.32
C SER A 279 15.04 -9.79 12.59
N ILE A 280 15.33 -8.51 12.84
CA ILE A 280 14.75 -7.76 13.96
C ILE A 280 13.35 -7.22 13.66
N GLN A 281 13.09 -6.91 12.39
CA GLN A 281 11.77 -6.59 11.82
C GLN A 281 10.88 -7.83 11.85
#